data_AF-A0A813DJ48-F1
#
_entry.id   AF-A0A813DJ48-F1
#
_cell.length_a   1.000
_cell.length_b   1.000
_cell.length_c   1.000
_cell.angle_alpha   90.00
_cell.angle_beta   90.00
_cell.angle_gamma   90.00
#
_symmetry.space_group_name_H-M   'P 1'
#
loop_
_entity.id
_entity.type
_entity.pdbx_description
1 polymer ?
#
loop_
_entity_poly.entity_id
_entity_poly.type
_entity_poly.pdbx_seq_one_letter_code
_entity_poly.pdbx_strand_id
1 'polypeptide(L)'
;VWWNWLDLTIVLAGILDQWLLPACSVSGSSSLDFFKYVRMLRVARVARILKIVRHFLNADLSWAEGERFEKFIMGVILFNSFLLGAQTDYPSFFMWPFLEQVLLTIFTFELLVRVKNSGCGGFFCNKEDWKWNWLDFVIVAGGVVDQWMMPFFSFICKVSGQEPLETGHTMSQVMTTLRLARLLRILRLARLVRNIEPLYDLVVGVVQAMKGMSWVLVLTLVLLYLVAILSVRLMGQGLAMHGGQAPIAVQDAFPNIGQSMFVLFQVMNGDMEPLDQVFEAVPTTKIFAAVFIVISNWAILAIFTAVVSENMINSTETRRDEESKENARLKLERT
;
A
#
# COMPACT_ATOMS: atom_id res chain seq x y z
N VAL A 1 -36.29 -24.35 5.26
CA VAL A 1 -37.15 -24.70 4.10
C VAL A 1 -36.55 -24.21 2.78
N TRP A 2 -36.28 -22.91 2.61
CA TRP A 2 -35.74 -22.35 1.35
C TRP A 2 -34.40 -22.97 0.87
N TRP A 3 -33.50 -23.32 1.81
CA TRP A 3 -32.23 -23.96 1.48
C TRP A 3 -32.33 -25.39 0.97
N ASN A 4 -33.37 -26.14 1.37
CA ASN A 4 -33.61 -27.47 0.82
C ASN A 4 -34.10 -27.38 -0.63
N TRP A 5 -34.82 -26.31 -0.97
CA TRP A 5 -35.19 -26.00 -2.35
C TRP A 5 -33.99 -25.62 -3.21
N LEU A 6 -33.03 -24.87 -2.65
CA LEU A 6 -31.76 -24.54 -3.32
C LEU A 6 -30.92 -25.80 -3.57
N ASP A 7 -30.85 -26.71 -2.60
CA ASP A 7 -30.17 -28.00 -2.75
C ASP A 7 -30.83 -28.90 -3.81
N LEU A 8 -32.16 -28.96 -3.81
CA LEU A 8 -32.94 -29.68 -4.82
C LEU A 8 -32.69 -29.09 -6.21
N THR A 9 -32.64 -27.76 -6.35
CA THR A 9 -32.37 -27.11 -7.65
C THR A 9 -30.94 -27.33 -8.13
N ILE A 10 -29.94 -27.36 -7.25
CA ILE A 10 -28.56 -27.69 -7.63
C ILE A 10 -28.46 -29.15 -8.13
N VAL A 11 -29.10 -30.09 -7.42
CA VAL A 11 -29.10 -31.50 -7.79
C VAL A 11 -29.87 -31.72 -9.09
N LEU A 12 -31.05 -31.11 -9.24
CA LEU A 12 -31.83 -31.13 -10.47
C LEU A 12 -31.03 -30.54 -11.64
N ALA A 13 -30.36 -29.39 -11.46
CA ALA A 13 -29.51 -28.79 -12.49
C ALA A 13 -28.32 -29.70 -12.88
N GLY A 14 -27.74 -30.43 -11.92
CA GLY A 14 -26.68 -31.41 -12.17
C GLY A 14 -27.15 -32.64 -12.93
N ILE A 15 -28.33 -33.17 -12.61
CA ILE A 15 -28.96 -34.29 -13.32
C ILE A 15 -29.33 -33.88 -14.75
N LEU A 16 -29.88 -32.67 -14.92
CA LEU A 16 -30.24 -32.12 -16.22
C LEU A 16 -29.01 -31.96 -17.13
N ASP A 17 -27.89 -31.48 -16.58
CA ASP A 17 -26.60 -31.32 -17.29
C ASP A 17 -25.95 -32.66 -17.67
N GLN A 18 -25.97 -33.67 -16.78
CA GLN A 18 -25.29 -34.96 -17.03
C GLN A 18 -26.11 -35.97 -17.84
N TRP A 19 -27.44 -35.99 -17.71
CA TRP A 19 -28.28 -37.04 -18.30
C TRP A 19 -29.17 -36.55 -19.43
N LEU A 20 -29.69 -35.33 -19.33
CA LEU A 20 -30.70 -34.82 -20.26
C LEU A 20 -30.06 -34.14 -21.48
N LEU A 21 -28.93 -33.47 -21.30
CA LEU A 21 -28.20 -32.79 -22.38
C LEU A 21 -27.56 -33.72 -23.43
N PRO A 22 -26.93 -34.85 -23.07
CA PRO A 22 -26.42 -35.80 -24.07
C PRO A 22 -27.55 -36.50 -24.85
N ALA A 23 -28.75 -36.59 -24.28
CA ALA A 23 -29.91 -37.22 -24.92
C ALA A 23 -30.59 -36.30 -25.95
N CYS A 24 -30.60 -34.97 -25.72
CA CYS A 24 -31.22 -33.99 -26.62
C CYS A 24 -30.30 -33.48 -27.74
N SER A 25 -28.98 -33.69 -27.68
CA SER A 25 -28.02 -33.25 -28.72
C SER A 25 -28.12 -34.04 -30.04
N VAL A 26 -28.99 -35.05 -30.11
CA VAL A 26 -29.16 -35.93 -31.27
C VAL A 26 -30.14 -35.37 -32.31
N SER A 27 -30.98 -34.38 -31.98
CA SER A 27 -31.94 -33.80 -32.93
C SER A 27 -31.55 -32.38 -33.34
N GLY A 28 -31.26 -32.19 -34.63
CA GLY A 28 -30.76 -30.95 -35.18
C GLY A 28 -31.74 -29.77 -35.15
N SER A 29 -31.13 -28.57 -35.22
CA SER A 29 -31.69 -27.22 -35.44
C SER A 29 -32.13 -26.42 -34.20
N SER A 30 -31.58 -25.20 -34.11
CA SER A 30 -31.70 -24.12 -33.08
C SER A 30 -30.62 -24.07 -31.96
N SER A 31 -29.35 -24.08 -32.38
CA SER A 31 -28.15 -24.30 -31.54
C SER A 31 -27.47 -23.05 -30.94
N LEU A 32 -28.13 -21.88 -30.78
CA LEU A 32 -27.49 -20.72 -30.14
C LEU A 32 -28.06 -20.44 -28.74
N ASP A 33 -29.39 -20.30 -28.63
CA ASP A 33 -30.03 -20.12 -27.32
C ASP A 33 -29.90 -21.37 -26.45
N PHE A 34 -30.03 -22.56 -27.05
CA PHE A 34 -29.86 -23.84 -26.34
C PHE A 34 -28.47 -23.95 -25.69
N PHE A 35 -27.39 -23.61 -26.41
CA PHE A 35 -26.03 -23.64 -25.86
C PHE A 35 -25.81 -22.56 -24.79
N LYS A 36 -26.51 -21.42 -24.87
CA LYS A 36 -26.50 -20.37 -23.84
C LYS A 36 -27.14 -20.87 -22.53
N TYR A 37 -28.28 -21.56 -22.61
CA TYR A 37 -28.94 -22.18 -21.45
C TYR A 37 -28.10 -23.32 -20.84
N VAL A 38 -27.47 -24.17 -21.66
CA VAL A 38 -26.54 -25.21 -21.21
C VAL A 38 -25.34 -24.62 -20.45
N ARG A 39 -24.79 -23.51 -20.93
CA ARG A 39 -23.69 -22.83 -20.24
C ARG A 39 -24.13 -22.17 -18.94
N MET A 40 -25.35 -21.64 -18.86
CA MET A 40 -25.93 -21.14 -17.60
C MET A 40 -26.09 -22.27 -16.56
N LEU A 41 -26.45 -23.48 -16.97
CA LEU A 41 -26.53 -24.64 -16.05
C LEU A 41 -25.16 -25.02 -15.45
N ARG A 42 -24.05 -24.79 -16.17
CA ARG A 42 -22.69 -24.99 -15.62
C ARG A 42 -22.36 -23.98 -14.51
N VAL A 43 -22.89 -22.75 -14.60
CA VAL A 43 -22.76 -21.73 -13.55
C VAL A 43 -23.53 -22.12 -12.28
N ALA A 44 -24.61 -22.90 -12.38
CA ALA A 44 -25.32 -23.42 -11.21
C ALA A 44 -24.45 -24.30 -10.29
N ARG A 45 -23.35 -24.89 -10.80
CA ARG A 45 -22.37 -25.61 -9.97
C ARG A 45 -21.64 -24.70 -8.98
N VAL A 46 -21.53 -23.39 -9.27
CA VAL A 46 -20.97 -22.36 -8.38
C VAL A 46 -21.83 -22.22 -7.11
N ALA A 47 -23.12 -22.56 -7.16
CA ALA A 47 -23.97 -22.57 -5.96
C ALA A 47 -23.53 -23.60 -4.90
N ARG A 48 -22.70 -24.60 -5.26
CA ARG A 48 -22.03 -25.46 -4.25
C ARG A 48 -21.07 -24.67 -3.36
N ILE A 49 -20.51 -23.57 -3.85
CA ILE A 49 -19.66 -22.68 -3.05
C ILE A 49 -20.49 -22.05 -1.92
N LEU A 50 -21.77 -21.74 -2.15
CA LEU A 50 -22.66 -21.23 -1.10
C LEU A 50 -22.85 -22.24 0.05
N LYS A 51 -22.85 -23.55 -0.24
CA LYS A 51 -22.86 -24.58 0.80
C LYS A 51 -21.58 -24.57 1.62
N ILE A 52 -20.43 -24.45 0.97
CA ILE A 52 -19.12 -24.40 1.63
C ILE A 52 -19.04 -23.15 2.50
N VAL A 53 -19.45 -21.99 1.98
CA VAL A 53 -19.54 -20.74 2.72
C VAL A 53 -20.46 -20.88 3.94
N ARG A 54 -21.62 -21.53 3.79
CA ARG A 54 -22.52 -21.80 4.91
C ARG A 54 -21.89 -22.70 5.97
N HIS A 55 -21.24 -23.78 5.56
CA HIS A 55 -20.56 -24.68 6.49
C HIS A 55 -19.45 -23.94 7.24
N PHE A 56 -18.68 -23.11 6.54
CA PHE A 56 -17.66 -22.25 7.12
C PHE A 56 -18.24 -21.22 8.11
N LEU A 57 -19.36 -20.57 7.77
CA LEU A 57 -20.04 -19.62 8.67
C LEU A 57 -20.57 -20.30 9.94
N ASN A 58 -20.93 -21.58 9.89
CA ASN A 58 -21.46 -22.32 11.03
C ASN A 58 -20.39 -23.08 11.85
N ALA A 59 -19.16 -23.19 11.36
CA ALA A 59 -18.08 -23.92 12.05
C ALA A 59 -17.52 -23.14 13.25
N ASP A 60 -17.20 -23.80 14.36
CA ASP A 60 -16.48 -23.14 15.46
C ASP A 60 -15.00 -22.97 15.08
N LEU A 61 -14.51 -21.73 15.09
CA LEU A 61 -13.16 -21.34 14.67
C LEU A 61 -12.36 -20.67 15.80
N SER A 62 -12.78 -20.91 17.05
CA SER A 62 -12.09 -20.43 18.26
C SER A 62 -10.63 -20.87 18.36
N TRP A 63 -10.25 -22.01 17.76
CA TRP A 63 -8.86 -22.48 17.73
C TRP A 63 -7.89 -21.51 17.03
N ALA A 64 -8.40 -20.65 16.15
CA ALA A 64 -7.60 -19.66 15.43
C ALA A 64 -7.19 -18.45 16.29
N GLU A 65 -7.74 -18.30 17.49
CA GLU A 65 -7.27 -17.30 18.47
C GLU A 65 -6.08 -17.81 19.30
N GLY A 66 -5.70 -19.08 19.13
CA GLY A 66 -4.58 -19.65 19.87
C GLY A 66 -3.22 -19.15 19.36
N GLU A 67 -2.27 -18.96 20.28
CA GLU A 67 -0.88 -18.54 19.97
C GLU A 67 -0.19 -19.42 18.91
N ARG A 68 -0.56 -20.71 18.83
CA ARG A 68 0.03 -21.64 17.84
C ARG A 68 -0.33 -21.22 16.41
N PHE A 69 -1.57 -20.80 16.20
CA PHE A 69 -2.02 -20.33 14.90
C PHE A 69 -1.36 -19.00 14.54
N GLU A 70 -1.27 -18.09 15.50
CA GLU A 70 -0.60 -16.80 15.31
C GLU A 70 0.88 -16.97 14.93
N LYS A 71 1.63 -17.81 15.67
CA LYS A 71 3.03 -18.13 15.36
C LYS A 71 3.18 -18.79 13.98
N PHE A 72 2.23 -19.65 13.60
CA PHE A 72 2.20 -20.24 12.25
C PHE A 72 2.02 -19.17 11.17
N ILE A 73 1.02 -18.30 11.31
CA ILE A 73 0.79 -17.19 10.38
C ILE A 73 2.02 -16.29 10.28
N MET A 74 2.65 -15.95 11.40
CA MET A 74 3.88 -15.16 11.41
C MET A 74 4.98 -15.85 10.59
N GLY A 75 5.16 -17.17 10.75
CA GLY A 75 6.07 -17.96 9.93
C GLY A 75 5.73 -17.90 8.43
N VAL A 76 4.45 -17.96 8.08
CA VAL A 76 3.99 -17.82 6.69
C VAL A 76 4.26 -16.42 6.13
N ILE A 77 4.09 -15.36 6.92
CA ILE A 77 4.41 -13.97 6.53
C ILE A 77 5.91 -13.81 6.28
N LEU A 78 6.75 -14.35 7.17
CA LEU A 78 8.21 -14.35 7.03
C LEU A 78 8.64 -15.07 5.76
N PHE A 79 8.11 -16.28 5.53
CA PHE A 79 8.39 -17.06 4.34
C PHE A 79 7.96 -16.34 3.07
N ASN A 80 6.77 -15.73 3.06
CA ASN A 80 6.26 -14.92 1.96
C ASN A 80 7.17 -13.71 1.65
N SER A 81 7.68 -13.06 2.69
CA SER A 81 8.60 -11.92 2.54
C SER A 81 9.91 -12.34 1.86
N PHE A 82 10.45 -13.50 2.25
CA PHE A 82 11.61 -14.09 1.58
C PHE A 82 11.32 -14.45 0.12
N LEU A 83 10.17 -15.10 -0.16
CA LEU A 83 9.77 -15.46 -1.52
C LEU A 83 9.61 -14.24 -2.43
N LEU A 84 9.14 -13.10 -1.90
CA LEU A 84 9.03 -11.85 -2.66
C LEU A 84 10.41 -11.35 -3.13
N GLY A 85 11.43 -11.44 -2.26
CA GLY A 85 12.81 -11.13 -2.62
C GLY A 85 13.34 -12.07 -3.69
N ALA A 86 13.19 -13.38 -3.48
CA ALA A 86 13.64 -14.39 -4.44
C ALA A 86 12.92 -14.30 -5.81
N GLN A 87 11.64 -13.92 -5.82
CA GLN A 87 10.88 -13.65 -7.04
C GLN A 87 11.44 -12.45 -7.83
N THR A 88 11.97 -11.45 -7.12
CA THR A 88 12.58 -10.26 -7.74
C THR A 88 13.89 -10.61 -8.44
N ASP A 89 14.72 -11.45 -7.82
CA ASP A 89 15.99 -11.89 -8.41
C ASP A 89 15.81 -12.95 -9.51
N TYR A 90 14.83 -13.86 -9.36
CA TYR A 90 14.61 -14.98 -10.27
C TYR A 90 13.18 -14.98 -10.86
N PRO A 91 12.79 -13.99 -11.68
CA PRO A 91 11.40 -13.83 -12.11
C PRO A 91 10.86 -14.95 -13.01
N SER A 92 11.74 -15.72 -13.65
CA SER A 92 11.38 -16.77 -14.63
C SER A 92 11.08 -18.15 -14.02
N PHE A 93 11.15 -18.30 -12.70
CA PHE A 93 10.92 -19.59 -12.05
C PHE A 93 9.43 -20.01 -12.11
N PHE A 94 9.18 -21.24 -12.59
CA PHE A 94 7.84 -21.72 -12.91
C PHE A 94 6.93 -21.95 -11.69
N MET A 95 7.50 -22.10 -10.48
CA MET A 95 6.73 -22.41 -9.27
C MET A 95 6.10 -21.17 -8.63
N TRP A 96 6.51 -19.95 -9.01
CA TRP A 96 6.00 -18.72 -8.39
C TRP A 96 4.47 -18.62 -8.37
N PRO A 97 3.74 -18.89 -9.48
CA PRO A 97 2.29 -18.79 -9.47
C PRO A 97 1.64 -19.77 -8.49
N PHE A 98 2.23 -20.95 -8.32
CA PHE A 98 1.73 -21.96 -7.37
C PHE A 98 1.95 -21.52 -5.92
N LEU A 99 3.15 -21.06 -5.60
CA LEU A 99 3.50 -20.56 -4.26
C LEU A 99 2.65 -19.34 -3.88
N GLU A 100 2.48 -18.39 -4.80
CA GLU A 100 1.62 -17.23 -4.60
C GLU A 100 0.18 -17.64 -4.30
N GLN A 101 -0.34 -18.67 -4.98
CA GLN A 101 -1.70 -19.13 -4.73
C GLN A 101 -1.89 -19.83 -3.39
N VAL A 102 -0.93 -20.65 -2.98
CA VAL A 102 -0.97 -21.28 -1.66
C VAL A 102 -0.96 -20.19 -0.57
N LEU A 103 -0.06 -19.21 -0.68
CA LEU A 103 0.02 -18.10 0.25
C LEU A 103 -1.26 -17.26 0.28
N LEU A 104 -1.79 -16.87 -0.88
CA LEU A 104 -3.02 -16.09 -0.96
C LEU A 104 -4.21 -16.85 -0.34
N THR A 105 -4.28 -18.17 -0.54
CA THR A 105 -5.31 -19.01 0.06
C THR A 105 -5.21 -18.99 1.59
N ILE A 106 -4.00 -19.13 2.15
CA ILE A 106 -3.76 -19.08 3.60
C ILE A 106 -4.19 -17.72 4.17
N PHE A 107 -3.78 -16.61 3.56
CA PHE A 107 -4.16 -15.27 4.04
C PHE A 107 -5.64 -14.96 3.87
N THR A 108 -6.26 -15.48 2.81
CA THR A 108 -7.72 -15.35 2.62
C THR A 108 -8.47 -16.11 3.70
N PHE A 109 -8.04 -17.33 3.99
CA PHE A 109 -8.61 -18.13 5.07
C PHE A 109 -8.45 -17.43 6.42
N GLU A 110 -7.23 -16.99 6.74
CA GLU A 110 -6.93 -16.26 7.96
C GLU A 110 -7.81 -15.02 8.14
N LEU A 111 -7.92 -14.18 7.10
CA LEU A 111 -8.75 -12.97 7.13
C LEU A 111 -10.22 -13.32 7.39
N LEU A 112 -10.75 -14.35 6.71
CA LEU A 112 -12.12 -14.80 6.90
C LEU A 112 -12.39 -15.25 8.34
N VAL A 113 -11.43 -15.96 8.94
CA VAL A 113 -11.54 -16.39 10.35
C VAL A 113 -11.52 -15.18 11.28
N ARG A 114 -10.59 -14.23 11.11
CA ARG A 114 -10.54 -13.01 11.94
C ARG A 114 -11.83 -12.18 11.83
N VAL A 115 -12.32 -11.95 10.60
CA VAL A 115 -13.57 -11.20 10.36
C VAL A 115 -14.76 -11.90 11.02
N LYS A 116 -14.78 -13.23 11.02
CA LYS A 116 -15.83 -14.00 11.66
C LYS A 116 -15.80 -13.88 13.18
N ASN A 117 -14.62 -14.07 13.80
CA ASN A 117 -14.49 -14.05 15.26
C ASN A 117 -14.73 -12.65 15.84
N SER A 118 -14.19 -11.60 15.20
CA SER A 118 -14.39 -10.21 15.65
C SER A 118 -15.75 -9.62 15.25
N GLY A 119 -16.46 -10.26 14.30
CA GLY A 119 -17.66 -9.72 13.64
C GLY A 119 -17.35 -8.52 12.73
N CYS A 120 -18.22 -8.24 11.75
CA CYS A 120 -17.98 -7.13 10.79
C CYS A 120 -17.89 -5.75 11.47
N GLY A 121 -18.69 -5.52 12.51
CA GLY A 121 -18.64 -4.26 13.27
C GLY A 121 -17.35 -4.14 14.09
N GLY A 122 -16.94 -5.22 14.78
CA GLY A 122 -15.72 -5.23 15.58
C GLY A 122 -14.45 -5.19 14.73
N PHE A 123 -14.42 -5.88 13.58
CA PHE A 123 -13.23 -5.91 12.73
C PHE A 123 -12.88 -4.54 12.11
N PHE A 124 -13.88 -3.81 11.61
CA PHE A 124 -13.65 -2.56 10.87
C PHE A 124 -13.79 -1.29 11.70
N CYS A 125 -14.47 -1.31 12.85
CA CYS A 125 -14.73 -0.11 13.66
C CYS A 125 -14.03 -0.11 15.02
N ASN A 126 -13.12 -1.06 15.30
CA ASN A 126 -12.38 -1.06 16.56
C ASN A 126 -11.41 0.13 16.64
N LYS A 127 -11.39 0.86 17.76
CA LYS A 127 -10.67 2.14 17.85
C LYS A 127 -9.14 2.00 17.73
N GLU A 128 -8.58 0.88 18.15
CA GLU A 128 -7.13 0.68 18.21
C GLU A 128 -6.57 0.10 16.90
N ASP A 129 -7.22 -0.91 16.31
CA ASP A 129 -6.66 -1.69 15.19
C ASP A 129 -7.35 -1.50 13.83
N TRP A 130 -8.38 -0.65 13.72
CA TRP A 130 -9.17 -0.58 12.47
C TRP A 130 -8.32 -0.29 11.23
N LYS A 131 -7.29 0.55 11.33
CA LYS A 131 -6.42 0.91 10.20
C LYS A 131 -5.67 -0.31 9.68
N TRP A 132 -5.15 -1.12 10.59
CA TRP A 132 -4.40 -2.32 10.25
C TRP A 132 -5.29 -3.43 9.71
N ASN A 133 -6.50 -3.57 10.26
CA ASN A 133 -7.49 -4.51 9.76
C ASN A 133 -7.98 -4.13 8.36
N TRP A 134 -8.14 -2.82 8.07
CA TRP A 134 -8.42 -2.32 6.73
C TRP A 134 -7.27 -2.56 5.76
N LEU A 135 -6.02 -2.32 6.18
CA LEU A 135 -4.85 -2.62 5.38
C LEU A 135 -4.78 -4.11 5.05
N ASP A 136 -5.02 -4.99 6.03
CA ASP A 136 -5.06 -6.43 5.83
C ASP A 136 -6.16 -6.82 4.85
N PHE A 137 -7.36 -6.26 5.00
CA PHE A 137 -8.48 -6.49 4.10
C PHE A 137 -8.15 -6.07 2.67
N VAL A 138 -7.62 -4.86 2.45
CA VAL A 138 -7.26 -4.34 1.12
C VAL A 138 -6.20 -5.20 0.45
N ILE A 139 -5.19 -5.66 1.21
CA ILE A 139 -4.12 -6.51 0.67
C ILE A 139 -4.67 -7.87 0.21
N VAL A 140 -5.49 -8.55 1.04
CA VAL A 140 -6.08 -9.84 0.65
C VAL A 140 -7.06 -9.65 -0.49
N ALA A 141 -7.97 -8.67 -0.39
CA ALA A 141 -8.98 -8.41 -1.40
C ALA A 141 -8.34 -8.07 -2.75
N GLY A 142 -7.29 -7.24 -2.75
CA GLY A 142 -6.52 -6.94 -3.95
C GLY A 142 -5.90 -8.19 -4.58
N GLY A 143 -5.33 -9.08 -3.76
CA GLY A 143 -4.79 -10.37 -4.22
C GLY A 143 -5.86 -11.30 -4.82
N VAL A 144 -7.02 -11.42 -4.15
CA VAL A 144 -8.15 -12.22 -4.63
C VAL A 144 -8.72 -11.66 -5.94
N VAL A 145 -8.84 -10.34 -6.06
CA VAL A 145 -9.29 -9.69 -7.28
C VAL A 145 -8.34 -9.99 -8.44
N ASP A 146 -7.05 -9.77 -8.26
CA ASP A 146 -6.05 -9.96 -9.32
C ASP A 146 -5.87 -11.44 -9.71
N GLN A 147 -5.81 -12.35 -8.74
CA GLN A 147 -5.44 -13.74 -9.00
C GLN A 147 -6.64 -14.66 -9.22
N TRP A 148 -7.80 -14.40 -8.62
CA TRP A 148 -8.97 -15.28 -8.73
C TRP A 148 -10.08 -14.65 -9.56
N MET A 149 -10.46 -13.41 -9.26
CA MET A 149 -11.59 -12.77 -9.96
C MET A 149 -11.27 -12.48 -11.43
N MET A 150 -10.05 -12.06 -11.75
CA MET A 150 -9.67 -11.77 -13.15
C MET A 150 -9.73 -13.01 -14.06
N PRO A 151 -9.08 -14.15 -13.73
CA PRO A 151 -9.25 -15.38 -14.51
C PRO A 151 -10.70 -15.86 -14.56
N PHE A 152 -11.42 -15.79 -13.43
CA PHE A 152 -12.82 -16.18 -13.36
C PHE A 152 -13.72 -15.32 -14.26
N PHE A 153 -13.54 -14.00 -14.26
CA PHE A 153 -14.27 -13.08 -15.11
C PHE A 153 -13.96 -13.35 -16.59
N SER A 154 -12.67 -13.55 -16.93
CA SER A 154 -12.26 -13.90 -18.30
C SER A 154 -12.87 -15.23 -18.76
N PHE A 155 -12.99 -16.21 -17.86
CA PHE A 155 -13.62 -17.49 -18.13
C PHE A 155 -15.13 -17.35 -18.31
N ILE A 156 -15.81 -16.58 -17.45
CA ILE A 156 -17.23 -16.28 -17.58
C ILE A 156 -17.52 -15.58 -18.90
N CYS A 157 -16.74 -14.57 -19.29
CA CYS A 157 -16.93 -13.89 -20.58
C CYS A 157 -16.81 -14.87 -21.75
N LYS A 158 -15.75 -15.69 -21.77
CA LYS A 158 -15.56 -16.75 -22.78
C LYS A 158 -16.73 -17.74 -22.81
N VAL A 159 -17.20 -18.18 -21.65
CA VAL A 159 -18.33 -19.11 -21.54
C VAL A 159 -19.64 -18.43 -21.94
N SER A 160 -19.87 -17.16 -21.61
CA SER A 160 -21.09 -16.44 -21.95
C SER A 160 -21.25 -16.19 -23.47
N GLY A 161 -20.20 -16.42 -24.26
CA GLY A 161 -20.23 -16.21 -25.71
C GLY A 161 -20.36 -14.74 -26.11
N GLN A 162 -20.22 -13.81 -25.16
CA GLN A 162 -19.95 -12.41 -25.47
C GLN A 162 -18.50 -12.31 -25.91
N GLU A 163 -18.29 -12.13 -27.21
CA GLU A 163 -17.12 -11.39 -27.70
C GLU A 163 -17.00 -10.12 -26.85
N PRO A 164 -15.80 -9.73 -26.39
CA PRO A 164 -15.62 -8.55 -25.56
C PRO A 164 -16.12 -7.33 -26.35
N LEU A 165 -17.38 -6.97 -26.11
CA LEU A 165 -18.06 -5.79 -26.66
C LEU A 165 -17.14 -4.60 -26.49
N GLU A 166 -17.03 -3.80 -27.55
CA GLU A 166 -16.26 -2.55 -27.68
C GLU A 166 -16.63 -1.49 -26.62
N THR A 167 -16.43 -1.81 -25.34
CA THR A 167 -16.46 -0.92 -24.19
C THR A 167 -15.00 -0.64 -23.80
N GLY A 168 -14.19 -0.36 -24.84
CA GLY A 168 -12.73 -0.54 -24.88
C GLY A 168 -11.90 0.43 -24.05
N HIS A 169 -12.46 1.54 -23.56
CA HIS A 169 -11.70 2.49 -22.76
C HIS A 169 -11.73 2.17 -21.26
N THR A 170 -12.91 1.91 -20.69
CA THR A 170 -13.03 1.69 -19.24
C THR A 170 -12.45 0.35 -18.80
N MET A 171 -12.68 -0.72 -19.56
CA MET A 171 -12.16 -2.05 -19.22
C MET A 171 -10.64 -2.12 -19.36
N SER A 172 -10.08 -1.46 -20.37
CA SER A 172 -8.62 -1.36 -20.59
C SER A 172 -7.95 -0.55 -19.47
N GLN A 173 -8.54 0.58 -19.07
CA GLN A 173 -8.07 1.36 -17.92
C GLN A 173 -8.16 0.58 -16.61
N VAL A 174 -9.26 -0.15 -16.38
CA VAL A 174 -9.38 -1.02 -15.20
C VAL A 174 -8.31 -2.10 -15.21
N MET A 175 -7.99 -2.70 -16.35
CA MET A 175 -6.90 -3.67 -16.46
C MET A 175 -5.50 -3.07 -16.24
N THR A 176 -5.26 -1.80 -16.57
CA THR A 176 -3.98 -1.13 -16.30
C THR A 176 -3.88 -0.70 -14.83
N THR A 177 -4.95 -0.18 -14.24
CA THR A 177 -4.98 0.15 -12.80
C THR A 177 -4.82 -1.11 -11.94
N LEU A 178 -5.45 -2.23 -12.33
CA LEU A 178 -5.28 -3.50 -11.63
C LEU A 178 -3.87 -4.09 -11.83
N ARG A 179 -3.22 -3.84 -12.98
CA ARG A 179 -1.80 -4.17 -13.16
C ARG A 179 -0.91 -3.43 -12.17
N LEU A 180 -1.17 -2.14 -11.92
CA LEU A 180 -0.46 -1.37 -10.88
C LEU A 180 -0.83 -1.85 -9.47
N ALA A 181 -2.07 -2.30 -9.25
CA ALA A 181 -2.49 -2.88 -7.97
C ALA A 181 -1.67 -4.13 -7.58
N ARG A 182 -1.02 -4.81 -8.53
CA ARG A 182 -0.06 -5.89 -8.24
C ARG A 182 1.14 -5.42 -7.43
N LEU A 183 1.47 -4.14 -7.44
CA LEU A 183 2.52 -3.56 -6.58
C LEU A 183 2.04 -3.43 -5.13
N LEU A 184 0.72 -3.29 -4.89
CA LEU A 184 0.16 -3.28 -3.54
C LEU A 184 0.42 -4.60 -2.81
N ARG A 185 0.73 -5.67 -3.55
CA ARG A 185 1.18 -6.93 -2.96
C ARG A 185 2.43 -6.74 -2.09
N ILE A 186 3.29 -5.74 -2.36
CA ILE A 186 4.46 -5.40 -1.53
C ILE A 186 4.02 -4.90 -0.15
N LEU A 187 2.83 -4.29 -0.03
CA LEU A 187 2.27 -3.86 1.26
C LEU A 187 2.06 -5.02 2.23
N ARG A 188 2.06 -6.28 1.77
CA ARG A 188 2.06 -7.46 2.66
C ARG A 188 3.26 -7.45 3.62
N LEU A 189 4.37 -6.81 3.26
CA LEU A 189 5.52 -6.60 4.14
C LEU A 189 5.17 -5.73 5.36
N ALA A 190 4.16 -4.86 5.26
CA ALA A 190 3.67 -4.09 6.40
C ALA A 190 3.06 -4.99 7.49
N ARG A 191 2.56 -6.18 7.13
CA ARG A 191 2.12 -7.18 8.11
C ARG A 191 3.28 -7.70 8.93
N LEU A 192 4.44 -7.90 8.31
CA LEU A 192 5.63 -8.33 9.03
C LEU A 192 6.01 -7.33 10.12
N VAL A 193 5.96 -6.03 9.79
CA VAL A 193 6.20 -4.94 10.73
C VAL A 193 5.22 -4.98 11.90
N ARG A 194 3.92 -5.13 11.62
CA ARG A 194 2.86 -5.20 12.64
C ARG A 194 3.00 -6.42 13.55
N ASN A 195 3.26 -7.59 12.98
CA ASN A 195 3.25 -8.87 13.69
C ASN A 195 4.51 -9.12 14.54
N ILE A 196 5.57 -8.34 14.34
CA ILE A 196 6.79 -8.40 15.15
C ILE A 196 6.77 -7.20 16.10
N GLU A 197 6.40 -7.41 17.36
CA GLU A 197 6.28 -6.35 18.38
C GLU A 197 7.51 -5.42 18.43
N PRO A 198 8.78 -5.91 18.50
CA PRO A 198 9.94 -5.02 18.49
C PRO A 198 10.06 -4.15 17.23
N LEU A 199 9.65 -4.66 16.07
CA LEU A 199 9.72 -3.94 14.80
C LEU A 199 8.63 -2.89 14.72
N TYR A 200 7.42 -3.21 15.20
CA TYR A 200 6.31 -2.29 15.31
C TYR A 200 6.66 -1.11 16.22
N ASP A 201 7.20 -1.38 17.41
CA ASP A 201 7.58 -0.35 18.38
C ASP A 201 8.66 0.58 17.82
N LEU A 202 9.64 0.03 17.10
CA LEU A 202 10.66 0.83 16.40
C LEU A 202 10.02 1.75 15.34
N VAL A 203 9.11 1.22 14.51
CA VAL A 203 8.45 2.02 13.48
C VAL A 203 7.56 3.10 14.08
N VAL A 204 6.81 2.78 15.14
CA VAL A 204 5.99 3.76 15.88
C VAL A 204 6.89 4.82 16.50
N GLY A 205 8.01 4.44 17.10
CA GLY A 205 9.01 5.36 17.66
C GLY A 205 9.59 6.30 16.59
N VAL A 206 9.94 5.78 15.41
CA VAL A 206 10.41 6.58 14.27
C VAL A 206 9.32 7.57 13.82
N VAL A 207 8.07 7.11 13.67
CA VAL A 207 6.96 7.98 13.26
C VAL A 207 6.71 9.07 14.30
N GLN A 208 6.80 8.77 15.59
CA GLN A 208 6.67 9.75 16.67
C GLN A 208 7.82 10.77 16.64
N ALA A 209 9.06 10.33 16.44
CA ALA A 209 10.21 11.22 16.28
C ALA A 209 10.06 12.12 15.05
N MET A 210 9.58 11.58 13.93
CA MET A 210 9.31 12.34 12.71
C MET A 210 8.25 13.42 12.91
N LYS A 211 7.21 13.17 13.72
CA LYS A 211 6.22 14.19 14.07
C LYS A 211 6.89 15.37 14.78
N GLY A 212 7.81 15.11 15.71
CA GLY A 212 8.59 16.14 16.39
C GLY A 212 9.48 16.96 15.44
N MET A 213 9.92 16.36 14.33
CA MET A 213 10.76 17.01 13.31
C MET A 213 9.96 17.68 12.17
N SER A 214 8.62 17.52 12.14
CA SER A 214 7.79 18.00 11.03
C SER A 214 7.90 19.51 10.80
N TRP A 215 7.98 20.31 11.87
CA TRP A 215 8.14 21.77 11.78
C TRP A 215 9.51 22.19 11.25
N VAL A 216 10.57 21.44 11.60
CA VAL A 216 11.91 21.66 11.04
C VAL A 216 11.90 21.44 9.54
N LEU A 217 11.25 20.35 9.08
CA LEU A 217 11.11 20.07 7.66
C LEU A 217 10.36 21.19 6.93
N VAL A 218 9.26 21.68 7.49
CA VAL A 218 8.49 22.80 6.92
C VAL A 218 9.35 24.07 6.84
N LEU A 219 10.09 24.41 7.90
CA LEU A 219 10.95 25.59 7.92
C LEU A 219 12.07 25.49 6.88
N THR A 220 12.71 24.32 6.75
CA THR A 220 13.72 24.06 5.72
C THR A 220 13.13 24.22 4.31
N LEU A 221 11.93 23.69 4.05
CA LEU A 221 11.27 23.85 2.75
C LEU A 221 10.93 25.32 2.44
N VAL A 222 10.51 26.10 3.45
CA VAL A 222 10.26 27.54 3.29
C VAL A 222 11.56 28.28 2.95
N LEU A 223 12.67 27.98 3.64
CA LEU A 223 13.97 28.59 3.35
C LEU A 223 14.43 28.26 1.92
N LEU A 224 14.34 26.99 1.51
CA LEU A 224 14.65 26.57 0.13
C LEU A 224 13.77 27.28 -0.89
N TYR A 225 12.47 27.45 -0.61
CA TYR A 225 11.55 28.18 -1.48
C TYR A 225 11.93 29.66 -1.64
N LEU A 226 12.27 30.34 -0.53
CA LEU A 226 12.69 31.74 -0.57
C LEU A 226 13.98 31.92 -1.39
N VAL A 227 14.99 31.09 -1.12
CA VAL A 227 16.26 31.15 -1.87
C VAL A 227 16.05 30.75 -3.34
N ALA A 228 15.18 29.78 -3.64
CA ALA A 228 14.86 29.42 -5.02
C ALA A 228 14.23 30.57 -5.80
N ILE A 229 13.32 31.35 -5.20
CA ILE A 229 12.77 32.56 -5.84
C ILE A 229 13.88 33.56 -6.11
N LEU A 230 14.78 33.78 -5.14
CA LEU A 230 15.91 34.70 -5.31
C LEU A 230 16.84 34.21 -6.43
N SER A 231 17.20 32.93 -6.48
CA SER A 231 18.06 32.37 -7.54
C SER A 231 17.43 32.48 -8.92
N VAL A 232 16.15 32.14 -9.07
CA VAL A 232 15.44 32.28 -10.36
C VAL A 232 15.39 33.74 -10.80
N ARG A 233 15.06 34.67 -9.90
CA ARG A 233 14.95 36.09 -10.25
C ARG A 233 16.31 36.71 -10.53
N LEU A 234 17.28 36.52 -9.64
CA LEU A 234 18.60 37.16 -9.74
C LEU A 234 19.47 36.53 -10.82
N MET A 235 19.52 35.19 -10.86
CA MET A 235 20.42 34.43 -11.73
C MET A 235 19.71 33.95 -12.99
N GLY A 236 18.56 33.28 -12.86
CA GLY A 236 17.83 32.70 -14.01
C GLY A 236 17.28 33.74 -14.98
N GLN A 237 16.70 34.83 -14.46
CA GLN A 237 16.10 35.92 -15.26
C GLN A 237 17.09 37.07 -15.54
N GLY A 238 18.35 36.94 -15.12
CA GLY A 238 19.40 37.90 -15.43
C GLY A 238 19.28 39.26 -14.76
N LEU A 239 18.44 39.42 -13.72
CA LEU A 239 18.30 40.70 -13.00
C LEU A 239 19.61 41.21 -12.37
N ALA A 240 20.56 40.31 -12.07
CA ALA A 240 21.86 40.67 -11.50
C ALA A 240 22.97 40.93 -12.56
N MET A 241 22.72 40.66 -13.85
CA MET A 241 23.75 40.74 -14.90
C MET A 241 23.57 42.00 -15.76
N HIS A 242 24.65 42.78 -15.90
CA HIS A 242 24.70 43.97 -16.76
C HIS A 242 24.57 43.56 -18.24
N GLY A 243 23.34 43.47 -18.73
CA GLY A 243 23.01 42.99 -20.08
C GLY A 243 21.64 42.29 -20.19
N GLY A 244 20.98 41.98 -19.08
CA GLY A 244 19.59 41.48 -19.05
C GLY A 244 19.38 40.05 -19.60
N GLN A 245 20.45 39.35 -19.97
CA GLN A 245 20.40 37.95 -20.41
C GLN A 245 21.41 37.12 -19.61
N ALA A 246 20.90 36.11 -18.90
CA ALA A 246 21.74 35.16 -18.18
C ALA A 246 22.38 34.14 -19.15
N PRO A 247 23.61 33.65 -18.90
CA PRO A 247 24.19 32.56 -19.67
C PRO A 247 23.27 31.33 -19.68
N ILE A 248 23.25 30.59 -20.79
CA ILE A 248 22.36 29.43 -21.00
C ILE A 248 22.49 28.41 -19.86
N ALA A 249 23.71 28.15 -19.39
CA ALA A 249 23.98 27.27 -18.24
C ALA A 249 23.25 27.68 -16.95
N VAL A 250 23.03 28.98 -16.72
CA VAL A 250 22.32 29.51 -15.55
C VAL A 250 20.80 29.36 -15.71
N GLN A 251 20.30 29.52 -16.93
CA GLN A 251 18.88 29.33 -17.25
C GLN A 251 18.49 27.85 -17.16
N ASP A 252 19.38 26.95 -17.55
CA ASP A 252 19.18 25.50 -17.46
C ASP A 252 19.23 24.99 -16.01
N ALA A 253 20.08 25.60 -15.17
CA ALA A 253 20.13 25.28 -13.74
C ALA A 253 18.95 25.87 -12.94
N PHE A 254 18.45 27.05 -13.33
CA PHE A 254 17.38 27.76 -12.62
C PHE A 254 16.19 28.18 -13.52
N PRO A 255 15.52 27.26 -14.24
CA PRO A 255 14.45 27.63 -15.18
C PRO A 255 13.12 27.92 -14.48
N ASN A 256 12.81 27.19 -13.40
CA ASN A 256 11.59 27.35 -12.61
C ASN A 256 11.86 27.10 -11.12
N ILE A 257 10.92 27.53 -10.26
CA ILE A 257 11.08 27.45 -8.80
C ILE A 257 11.25 26.01 -8.33
N GLY A 258 10.49 25.05 -8.88
CA GLY A 258 10.55 23.66 -8.43
C GLY A 258 11.90 23.00 -8.70
N GLN A 259 12.44 23.17 -9.91
CA GLN A 259 13.78 22.67 -10.26
C GLN A 259 14.87 23.42 -9.48
N SER A 260 14.71 24.73 -9.28
CA SER A 260 15.64 25.53 -8.47
C SER A 260 15.67 25.08 -7.00
N MET A 261 14.52 24.74 -6.42
CA MET A 261 14.45 24.16 -5.08
C MET A 261 15.18 22.81 -5.00
N PHE A 262 15.06 21.97 -6.03
CA PHE A 262 15.74 20.68 -6.09
C PHE A 262 17.27 20.85 -6.21
N VAL A 263 17.73 21.75 -7.09
CA VAL A 263 19.15 22.09 -7.24
C VAL A 263 19.71 22.66 -5.93
N LEU A 264 19.02 23.59 -5.28
CA LEU A 264 19.44 24.13 -3.99
C LEU A 264 19.42 23.07 -2.87
N PHE A 265 18.49 22.12 -2.93
CA PHE A 265 18.47 20.98 -2.01
C PHE A 265 19.69 20.06 -2.22
N GLN A 266 20.09 19.79 -3.45
CA GLN A 266 21.33 19.03 -3.75
C GLN A 266 22.55 19.76 -3.20
N VAL A 267 22.67 21.06 -3.49
CA VAL A 267 23.76 21.93 -3.02
C VAL A 267 23.84 21.98 -1.51
N MET A 268 22.69 22.06 -0.81
CA MET A 268 22.61 22.00 0.64
C MET A 268 23.18 20.68 1.21
N ASN A 269 22.99 19.56 0.50
CA ASN A 269 23.55 18.25 0.87
C ASN A 269 25.01 18.04 0.39
N GLY A 270 25.62 19.06 -0.23
CA GLY A 270 27.01 19.03 -0.69
C GLY A 270 27.20 18.50 -2.12
N ASP A 271 26.12 18.27 -2.86
CA ASP A 271 26.17 17.91 -4.27
C ASP A 271 26.25 19.18 -5.13
N MET A 272 27.39 19.37 -5.79
CA MET A 272 27.72 20.55 -6.59
C MET A 272 27.57 20.34 -8.10
N GLU A 273 27.32 19.09 -8.53
CA GLU A 273 27.24 18.71 -9.94
C GLU A 273 26.27 19.61 -10.75
N PRO A 274 25.08 20.00 -10.23
CA PRO A 274 24.17 20.85 -10.98
C PRO A 274 24.68 22.29 -11.21
N LEU A 275 25.67 22.76 -10.43
CA LEU A 275 26.21 24.11 -10.51
C LEU A 275 27.57 24.20 -11.20
N ASP A 276 28.20 23.09 -11.59
CA ASP A 276 29.53 23.11 -12.21
C ASP A 276 29.56 23.96 -13.49
N GLN A 277 28.55 23.81 -14.35
CA GLN A 277 28.43 24.63 -15.57
C GLN A 277 28.13 26.11 -15.26
N VAL A 278 27.42 26.37 -14.17
CA VAL A 278 27.11 27.73 -13.70
C VAL A 278 28.37 28.40 -13.13
N PHE A 279 29.21 27.64 -12.44
CA PHE A 279 30.46 28.10 -11.85
C PHE A 279 31.52 28.46 -12.90
N GLU A 280 31.53 27.76 -14.02
CA GLU A 280 32.36 28.10 -15.19
C GLU A 280 31.87 29.37 -15.87
N ALA A 281 30.55 29.53 -16.04
CA ALA A 281 29.97 30.71 -16.67
C ALA A 281 30.07 31.98 -15.80
N VAL A 282 29.88 31.84 -14.48
CA VAL A 282 29.82 32.95 -13.53
C VAL A 282 30.56 32.57 -12.23
N PRO A 283 31.86 32.90 -12.11
CA PRO A 283 32.64 32.55 -10.93
C PRO A 283 32.09 33.11 -9.61
N THR A 284 31.39 34.25 -9.66
CA THR A 284 30.74 34.88 -8.48
C THR A 284 29.67 33.98 -7.86
N THR A 285 29.07 33.08 -8.63
CA THR A 285 28.08 32.11 -8.13
C THR A 285 28.68 31.13 -7.13
N LYS A 286 30.01 30.88 -7.17
CA LYS A 286 30.70 30.06 -6.16
C LYS A 286 30.60 30.66 -4.76
N ILE A 287 30.72 31.98 -4.65
CA ILE A 287 30.62 32.68 -3.37
C ILE A 287 29.18 32.58 -2.85
N PHE A 288 28.19 32.78 -3.74
CA PHE A 288 26.78 32.59 -3.39
C PHE A 288 26.49 31.17 -2.89
N ALA A 289 26.94 30.14 -3.62
CA ALA A 289 26.75 28.75 -3.24
C ALA A 289 27.45 28.42 -1.91
N ALA A 290 28.69 28.89 -1.70
CA ALA A 290 29.42 28.68 -0.44
C ALA A 290 28.72 29.35 0.75
N VAL A 291 28.28 30.61 0.60
CA VAL A 291 27.51 31.32 1.63
C VAL A 291 26.18 30.62 1.91
N PHE A 292 25.48 30.19 0.85
CA PHE A 292 24.24 29.44 0.99
C PHE A 292 24.44 28.15 1.78
N ILE A 293 25.46 27.33 1.46
CA ILE A 293 25.76 26.08 2.17
C ILE A 293 26.08 26.32 3.64
N VAL A 294 26.92 27.32 3.93
CA VAL A 294 27.28 27.66 5.31
C VAL A 294 26.03 28.06 6.08
N ILE A 295 25.22 28.98 5.52
CA ILE A 295 23.99 29.45 6.16
C ILE A 295 22.97 28.31 6.30
N SER A 296 22.72 27.53 5.25
CA SER A 296 21.72 26.45 5.27
C SER A 296 22.10 25.37 6.27
N ASN A 297 23.36 24.93 6.26
CA ASN A 297 23.79 23.83 7.11
C ASN A 297 23.87 24.28 8.57
N TRP A 298 24.34 25.50 8.84
CA TRP A 298 24.33 26.05 10.20
C TRP A 298 22.92 26.34 10.69
N ALA A 299 22.04 26.87 9.84
CA ALA A 299 20.64 27.11 10.19
C ALA A 299 19.94 25.79 10.53
N ILE A 300 20.09 24.76 9.68
CA ILE A 300 19.50 23.44 9.92
C ILE A 300 20.05 22.83 11.20
N LEU A 301 21.36 22.86 11.43
CA LEU A 301 21.96 22.36 12.67
C LEU A 301 21.43 23.11 13.89
N ALA A 302 21.38 24.44 13.86
CA ALA A 302 20.87 25.25 14.96
C ALA A 302 19.39 24.98 15.26
N ILE A 303 18.55 24.90 14.22
CA ILE A 303 17.12 24.58 14.33
C ILE A 303 16.94 23.15 14.87
N PHE A 304 17.69 22.19 14.34
CA PHE A 304 17.63 20.80 14.77
C PHE A 304 18.02 20.67 16.25
N THR A 305 19.13 21.28 16.67
CA THR A 305 19.54 21.31 18.07
C THR A 305 18.49 21.97 18.96
N ALA A 306 17.89 23.08 18.53
CA ALA A 306 16.84 23.76 19.29
C ALA A 306 15.61 22.86 19.48
N VAL A 307 15.10 22.24 18.40
CA VAL A 307 13.92 21.38 18.45
C VAL A 307 14.18 20.08 19.23
N VAL A 308 15.36 19.49 19.08
CA VAL A 308 15.75 18.31 19.88
C VAL A 308 15.86 18.67 21.35
N SER A 309 16.44 19.84 21.68
CA SER A 309 16.50 20.33 23.06
C SER A 309 15.11 20.57 23.63
N GLU A 310 14.21 21.20 22.89
CA GLU A 310 12.82 21.43 23.31
C GLU A 310 12.07 20.12 23.54
N ASN A 311 12.20 19.15 22.63
CA ASN A 311 11.61 17.81 22.81
C ASN A 311 12.20 17.05 24.01
N MET A 312 13.50 17.20 24.28
CA MET A 312 14.17 16.61 25.45
C MET A 312 13.68 17.24 26.76
N ILE A 313 13.51 18.57 26.78
CA ILE A 313 12.97 19.29 27.95
C ILE A 313 11.52 18.88 28.20
N ASN A 314 10.68 18.89 27.17
CA ASN A 314 9.26 18.52 27.27
C ASN A 314 9.07 17.06 27.73
N SER A 315 9.90 16.13 27.24
CA SER A 315 9.85 14.73 27.69
C SER A 315 10.34 14.55 29.13
N THR A 316 11.28 15.37 29.60
CA THR A 316 11.74 15.36 31.00
C THR A 316 10.69 15.96 31.94
N GLU A 317 10.02 17.04 31.53
CA GLU A 317 8.92 17.65 32.30
C GLU A 317 7.73 16.70 32.42
N THR A 318 7.32 16.06 31.32
CA THR A 318 6.20 15.10 31.33
C THR A 318 6.47 13.95 32.30
N ARG A 319 7.69 13.40 32.30
CA ARG A 319 8.09 12.35 33.26
C ARG A 319 8.05 12.84 34.70
N ARG A 320 8.54 14.05 34.96
CA ARG A 320 8.53 14.65 36.32
C ARG A 320 7.10 14.86 36.82
N ASP A 321 6.20 15.27 35.94
CA ASP A 321 4.79 15.47 36.27
C ASP A 321 4.07 14.14 36.54
N GLU A 322 4.36 13.09 35.76
CA GLU A 322 3.85 11.73 36.00
C GLU A 322 4.32 11.18 37.35
N GLU A 323 5.61 11.27 37.66
CA GLU A 323 6.17 10.85 38.95
C GLU A 323 5.56 11.65 40.11
N SER A 324 5.29 12.94 39.94
CA SER A 324 4.64 13.77 40.97
C SER A 324 3.19 13.33 41.23
N LYS A 325 2.44 12.97 40.17
CA LYS A 325 1.06 12.49 40.27
C LYS A 325 0.99 11.09 40.88
N GLU A 326 1.92 10.22 40.53
CA GLU A 326 2.04 8.89 41.13
C GLU A 326 2.34 8.98 42.62
N ASN A 327 3.32 9.81 43.00
CA ASN A 327 3.64 10.05 44.40
C ASN A 327 2.47 10.67 45.20
N ALA A 328 1.68 11.54 44.58
CA ALA A 328 0.47 12.08 45.19
C ALA A 328 -0.62 11.01 45.38
N ARG A 329 -0.82 10.11 44.40
CA ARG A 329 -1.74 8.97 44.52
C ARG A 329 -1.32 8.03 45.65
N LEU A 330 -0.05 7.65 45.72
CA LEU A 330 0.47 6.77 46.76
C LEU A 330 0.33 7.37 48.17
N LYS A 331 0.35 8.70 48.31
CA LYS A 331 0.09 9.37 49.58
C LYS A 331 -1.39 9.30 49.98
N LEU A 332 -2.30 9.47 49.03
CA LEU A 332 -3.75 9.35 49.27
C LEU A 332 -4.18 7.92 49.63
N GLU A 333 -3.54 6.90 49.05
CA GLU A 333 -3.83 5.50 49.40
C GLU A 333 -3.31 5.10 50.79
N ARG A 334 -2.38 5.87 51.38
CA ARG A 334 -1.82 5.60 52.71
C ARG A 334 -2.54 6.31 53.86
N THR A 335 -3.46 7.24 53.57
CA THR A 335 -4.23 8.03 54.54
C THR A 335 -5.66 7.52 54.67
#